data_AF-A0A2X1WNF4-F1
#
_entry.id   AF-A0A2X1WNF4-F1
#
_cell.length_a   1.000
_cell.length_b   1.000
_cell.length_c   1.000
_cell.angle_alpha   90.00
_cell.angle_beta   90.00
_cell.angle_gamma   90.00
#
_symmetry.space_group_name_H-M   'P 1'
#
loop_
_entity.id
_entity.type
_entity.pdbx_description
1 polymer ?
#
loop_
_entity_poly.entity_id
_entity_poly.type
_entity_poly.pdbx_seq_one_letter_code
_entity_poly.pdbx_strand_id
1 'polypeptide(L)'
;MDLNERVGSEFEKAIKILRDNGAEVDEYDIDSLNHTIETYNILVNGEIASNMARFDSIRYGHRTDKNFENIEEMYRASRSEGFGDEVKRRIMIGTHILSMIMQMSIIIRL
;
A
#
# COMPACT_ATOMS: atom_id res chain seq x y z
N MET A 1 -6.47 9.65 -17.27
CA MET A 1 -6.81 10.06 -15.89
C MET A 1 -7.76 11.24 -16.00
N ASP A 2 -9.01 11.08 -15.59
CA ASP A 2 -9.98 12.17 -15.70
C ASP A 2 -9.70 13.21 -14.61
N LEU A 3 -8.94 14.24 -14.99
CA LEU A 3 -8.65 15.38 -14.13
C LEU A 3 -9.87 16.29 -14.08
N ASN A 4 -10.20 16.77 -12.88
CA ASN A 4 -11.25 17.76 -12.74
C ASN A 4 -10.91 19.03 -13.54
N GLU A 5 -11.85 19.52 -14.36
CA GLU A 5 -11.64 20.66 -15.27
C GLU A 5 -11.15 21.93 -14.54
N ARG A 6 -11.67 22.20 -13.34
CA ARG A 6 -11.22 23.33 -12.52
C ARG A 6 -9.77 23.16 -12.11
N VAL A 7 -9.35 21.95 -11.73
CA VAL A 7 -7.97 21.67 -11.31
C VAL A 7 -7.02 21.81 -12.50
N GLY A 8 -7.38 21.27 -13.67
CA GLY A 8 -6.58 21.42 -14.88
C GLY A 8 -6.39 22.88 -15.30
N SER A 9 -7.48 23.66 -15.31
CA SER A 9 -7.39 25.08 -15.68
C SER A 9 -6.56 25.93 -14.71
N GLU A 10 -6.60 25.66 -13.40
CA GLU A 10 -5.72 26.35 -12.44
C GLU A 10 -4.24 25.92 -12.59
N PHE A 11 -3.99 24.66 -12.93
CA PHE A 11 -2.63 24.18 -13.20
C PHE A 11 -2.02 24.87 -14.44
N GLU A 12 -2.79 25.00 -15.53
CA GLU A 12 -2.36 25.72 -16.74
C GLU A 12 -2.04 27.19 -16.46
N LYS A 13 -2.84 27.86 -15.61
CA LYS A 13 -2.55 29.23 -15.17
C LYS A 13 -1.21 29.31 -14.43
N ALA A 14 -0.91 28.33 -13.58
CA ALA A 14 0.37 28.29 -12.86
C ALA A 14 1.55 28.14 -13.82
N ILE A 15 1.43 27.27 -14.83
CA ILE A 15 2.45 27.12 -15.89
C ILE A 15 2.66 28.44 -16.63
N LYS A 16 1.57 29.15 -16.99
CA LYS A 16 1.68 30.45 -17.66
C LYS A 16 2.41 31.48 -16.81
N ILE A 17 2.12 31.56 -15.51
CA ILE A 17 2.82 32.48 -14.61
C ILE A 17 4.32 32.19 -14.59
N LEU A 18 4.72 30.91 -14.56
CA LEU A 18 6.14 30.53 -14.60
C LEU A 18 6.80 31.00 -15.91
N ARG A 19 6.15 30.77 -17.07
CA ARG A 19 6.64 31.23 -18.37
C ARG A 19 6.73 32.77 -18.45
N ASP A 20 5.73 33.48 -17.95
CA ASP A 20 5.71 34.95 -17.92
C ASP A 20 6.85 35.53 -17.06
N ASN A 21 7.33 34.78 -16.06
CA ASN A 21 8.48 35.14 -15.23
C ASN A 21 9.83 34.67 -15.81
N GLY A 22 9.86 34.17 -17.05
CA GLY A 22 11.08 33.80 -17.77
C GLY A 22 11.54 32.35 -17.57
N ALA A 23 10.71 31.47 -17.01
CA ALA A 23 11.02 30.04 -16.94
C ALA A 23 10.74 29.34 -18.28
N GLU A 24 11.66 28.47 -18.70
CA GLU A 24 11.44 27.50 -19.77
C GLU A 24 10.66 26.30 -19.19
N VAL A 25 9.58 25.89 -19.85
CA VAL A 25 8.72 24.80 -19.41
C VAL A 25 8.50 23.82 -20.55
N ASP A 26 9.14 22.66 -20.43
CA ASP A 26 9.05 21.54 -21.35
C ASP A 26 8.10 20.45 -20.83
N GLU A 27 7.44 19.76 -21.76
CA GLU A 27 6.55 18.64 -21.47
C GLU A 27 7.20 17.33 -21.89
N TYR A 28 7.10 16.32 -21.04
CA TYR A 28 7.63 14.99 -21.28
C TYR A 28 6.56 13.94 -21.03
N ASP A 29 6.46 13.00 -21.95
CA ASP A 29 5.64 11.81 -21.77
C ASP A 29 6.44 10.70 -21.08
N ILE A 30 5.85 10.09 -20.06
CA ILE A 30 6.48 9.04 -19.26
C ILE A 30 5.48 7.88 -19.15
N ASP A 31 5.55 6.96 -20.12
CA ASP A 31 4.63 5.81 -20.24
C ASP A 31 4.50 4.99 -18.96
N SER A 32 5.61 4.84 -18.20
CA SER A 32 5.63 4.05 -16.98
C SER A 32 4.76 4.62 -15.86
N LEU A 33 4.43 5.91 -15.91
CA LEU A 33 3.57 6.55 -14.91
C LEU A 33 2.17 5.93 -14.89
N ASN A 34 1.70 5.39 -16.01
CA ASN A 34 0.41 4.70 -16.12
C ASN A 34 0.27 3.48 -15.21
N HIS A 35 1.38 2.93 -14.71
CA HIS A 35 1.41 1.75 -13.83
C HIS A 35 1.77 2.09 -12.37
N THR A 36 1.86 3.37 -12.03
CA THR A 36 2.39 3.79 -10.73
C THR A 36 1.48 3.37 -9.58
N ILE A 37 0.15 3.49 -9.76
CA ILE A 37 -0.82 3.18 -8.69
C ILE A 37 -0.84 1.69 -8.40
N GLU A 38 -0.80 0.86 -9.44
CA GLU A 38 -0.75 -0.60 -9.35
C GLU A 38 0.55 -1.05 -8.68
N THR A 39 1.68 -0.51 -9.15
CA THR A 39 3.02 -0.80 -8.61
C THR A 39 3.10 -0.40 -7.14
N TYR A 40 2.63 0.80 -6.79
CA TYR A 40 2.56 1.28 -5.41
C TYR A 40 1.73 0.33 -4.54
N ASN A 41 0.54 -0.07 -4.99
CA ASN A 41 -0.32 -0.97 -4.22
C ASN A 41 0.32 -2.34 -4.01
N ILE A 42 1.02 -2.89 -4.99
CA ILE A 42 1.71 -4.18 -4.86
C ILE A 42 2.81 -4.08 -3.79
N LEU A 43 3.69 -3.08 -3.92
CA LEU A 43 4.83 -2.89 -3.03
C LEU A 43 4.36 -2.61 -1.60
N VAL A 44 3.50 -1.61 -1.42
CA VAL A 44 3.10 -1.14 -0.09
C VAL A 44 2.26 -2.18 0.64
N ASN A 45 1.37 -2.92 -0.03
CA ASN A 45 0.62 -3.97 0.65
C ASN A 45 1.53 -5.12 1.10
N GLY A 46 2.50 -5.51 0.27
CA GLY A 46 3.52 -6.49 0.64
C GLY A 46 4.32 -6.06 1.88
N GLU A 47 4.80 -4.83 1.90
CA GLU A 47 5.52 -4.28 3.05
C GLU A 47 4.66 -4.18 4.30
N ILE A 48 3.42 -3.72 4.19
CA ILE A 48 2.47 -3.63 5.31
C ILE A 48 2.24 -5.02 5.91
N ALA A 49 2.06 -6.07 5.10
CA ALA A 49 1.84 -7.42 5.61
C ALA A 49 3.00 -7.90 6.50
N SER A 50 4.24 -7.71 6.04
CA SER A 50 5.44 -8.09 6.81
C SER A 50 5.63 -7.20 8.05
N ASN A 51 5.49 -5.87 7.88
CA ASN A 51 5.69 -4.92 8.97
C ASN A 51 4.64 -5.04 10.07
N MET A 52 3.41 -5.44 9.74
CA MET A 52 2.33 -5.62 10.71
C MET A 52 2.38 -6.99 11.41
N ALA A 53 3.23 -7.92 10.97
CA ALA A 53 3.40 -9.22 11.62
C ALA A 53 3.95 -9.10 13.04
N ARG A 54 4.73 -8.04 13.36
CA ARG A 54 5.28 -7.79 14.70
C ARG A 54 4.24 -7.46 15.78
N PHE A 55 3.01 -7.13 15.39
CA PHE A 55 1.92 -6.87 16.33
C PHE A 55 1.23 -8.18 16.64
N ASP A 56 1.84 -8.92 17.56
CA ASP A 56 1.43 -10.26 18.00
C ASP A 56 0.73 -10.30 19.36
N SER A 57 0.72 -9.18 20.09
CA SER A 57 0.12 -9.06 21.44
C SER A 57 0.86 -9.83 22.54
N ILE A 58 2.06 -10.35 22.25
CA ILE A 58 2.90 -11.04 23.23
C ILE A 58 3.79 -10.03 23.95
N ARG A 59 4.48 -9.19 23.20
CA ARG A 59 5.44 -8.22 23.76
C ARG A 59 4.80 -6.89 24.10
N TYR A 60 3.87 -6.43 23.28
CA TYR A 60 3.20 -5.12 23.42
C TYR A 60 1.93 -5.08 22.56
N GLY A 61 1.14 -4.04 22.78
CA GLY A 61 -0.09 -3.77 22.02
C GLY A 61 -1.35 -4.34 22.66
N HIS A 62 -2.44 -4.34 21.89
CA HIS A 62 -3.72 -4.89 22.31
C HIS A 62 -3.66 -6.40 22.40
N ARG A 63 -4.01 -6.96 23.56
CA ARG A 63 -4.20 -8.40 23.76
C ARG A 63 -5.67 -8.65 24.04
N THR A 64 -6.25 -9.65 23.40
CA THR A 64 -7.65 -10.00 23.59
C THR A 64 -7.93 -10.38 25.04
N ASP A 65 -9.05 -9.88 25.59
CA ASP A 65 -9.57 -10.28 26.90
C ASP A 65 -10.44 -11.54 26.81
N LYS A 66 -10.68 -12.06 25.60
CA LYS A 66 -11.42 -13.30 25.39
C LYS A 66 -10.59 -14.48 25.89
N ASN A 67 -11.28 -15.48 26.44
CA ASN A 67 -10.65 -16.77 26.72
C ASN A 67 -10.20 -17.43 25.40
N PHE A 68 -9.01 -18.01 25.41
CA PHE A 68 -8.42 -18.76 24.30
C PHE A 68 -7.81 -20.04 24.85
N GLU A 69 -7.92 -21.15 24.11
CA GLU A 69 -7.39 -22.45 24.52
C GLU A 69 -5.93 -22.62 24.11
N ASN A 70 -5.52 -21.91 23.06
CA ASN A 70 -4.18 -21.99 22.51
C ASN A 70 -3.68 -20.61 22.04
N ILE A 71 -2.38 -20.56 21.75
CA ILE A 71 -1.71 -19.33 21.31
C ILE A 71 -2.27 -18.84 19.97
N GLU A 72 -2.60 -19.74 19.04
CA GLU A 72 -3.11 -19.34 17.72
C GLU A 72 -4.44 -18.58 17.80
N GLU A 73 -5.35 -19.03 18.64
CA GLU A 73 -6.61 -18.34 18.92
C GLU A 73 -6.39 -16.95 19.49
N MET A 74 -5.46 -16.82 20.46
CA MET A 74 -5.08 -15.52 21.01
C MET A 74 -4.55 -14.58 19.92
N TYR A 75 -3.69 -15.07 19.02
CA TYR A 75 -3.16 -14.29 17.90
C TYR A 75 -4.27 -13.80 16.98
N ARG A 76 -5.16 -14.71 16.55
CA ARG A 76 -6.26 -14.39 15.64
C ARG A 76 -7.22 -13.37 16.26
N ALA A 77 -7.64 -13.58 17.51
CA ALA A 77 -8.56 -12.70 18.21
C ALA A 77 -7.94 -11.31 18.45
N SER A 78 -6.73 -11.25 19.01
CA SER A 78 -6.07 -9.97 19.33
C SER A 78 -5.80 -9.13 18.08
N ARG A 79 -5.37 -9.76 16.97
CA ARG A 79 -5.15 -9.05 15.69
C ARG A 79 -6.46 -8.64 15.02
N SER A 80 -7.51 -9.45 15.14
CA SER A 80 -8.82 -9.13 14.56
C SER A 80 -9.49 -7.95 15.25
N GLU A 81 -9.30 -7.84 16.57
CA GLU A 81 -9.79 -6.73 17.41
C GLU A 81 -8.91 -5.48 17.30
N GLY A 82 -7.59 -5.67 17.24
CA GLY A 82 -6.63 -4.57 17.24
C GLY A 82 -6.48 -3.85 15.89
N PHE A 83 -6.74 -4.53 14.77
CA PHE A 83 -6.65 -3.92 13.44
C PHE A 83 -8.00 -3.50 12.87
N GLY A 84 -8.04 -2.27 12.35
CA GLY A 84 -9.15 -1.79 11.53
C GLY A 84 -9.28 -2.52 10.20
N ASP A 85 -10.44 -2.40 9.56
CA ASP A 85 -10.79 -3.18 8.36
C ASP A 85 -9.86 -2.94 7.18
N GLU A 86 -9.41 -1.70 6.97
CA GLU A 86 -8.47 -1.38 5.89
C GLU A 86 -7.10 -2.03 6.11
N VAL A 87 -6.60 -2.04 7.35
CA VAL A 87 -5.32 -2.67 7.68
C VAL A 87 -5.42 -4.19 7.47
N LYS A 88 -6.51 -4.81 7.91
CA LYS A 88 -6.77 -6.25 7.66
C LYS A 88 -6.83 -6.56 6.16
N ARG A 89 -7.50 -5.71 5.37
CA ARG A 89 -7.59 -5.86 3.91
C ARG A 89 -6.21 -5.81 3.25
N ARG A 90 -5.36 -4.84 3.64
CA ARG A 90 -4.00 -4.70 3.11
C ARG A 90 -3.09 -5.85 3.52
N ILE A 91 -3.18 -6.32 4.77
CA ILE A 91 -2.44 -7.51 5.22
C ILE A 91 -2.85 -8.73 4.40
N MET A 92 -4.14 -8.94 4.16
CA MET A 92 -4.64 -10.07 3.36
C MET A 92 -4.11 -10.03 1.92
N ILE A 93 -4.26 -8.88 1.25
CA ILE A 93 -3.77 -8.69 -0.13
C ILE A 93 -2.24 -8.84 -0.19
N GLY A 94 -1.51 -8.19 0.72
CA GLY A 94 -0.05 -8.26 0.78
C GLY A 94 0.48 -9.66 1.03
N THR A 95 -0.15 -10.42 1.94
CA THR A 95 0.21 -11.82 2.19
C THR A 95 0.02 -12.68 0.93
N HIS A 96 -1.06 -12.45 0.18
CA HIS A 96 -1.29 -13.15 -1.09
C HIS A 96 -0.21 -12.81 -2.13
N ILE A 97 0.10 -11.52 -2.31
CA ILE A 97 1.14 -11.04 -3.24
C ILE A 97 2.49 -11.68 -2.92
N LEU A 98 2.93 -11.64 -1.66
CA LEU A 98 4.22 -12.21 -1.24
C LEU A 98 4.27 -13.72 -1.50
N SER A 99 3.16 -14.43 -1.25
CA SER A 99 3.07 -15.87 -1.54
C SER A 99 3.25 -16.16 -3.04
N MET A 100 2.62 -15.38 -3.92
CA MET A 100 2.76 -15.54 -5.37
C MET A 100 4.20 -15.29 -5.84
N ILE A 101 4.86 -14.25 -5.32
CA ILE A 101 6.26 -13.93 -5.64
C ILE A 101 7.19 -15.06 -5.22
N MET A 102 6.98 -15.61 -4.02
CA MET A 102 7.78 -16.73 -3.51
C MET A 102 7.59 -17.99 -4.38
N GLN A 103 6.36 -18.32 -4.75
CA GLN A 103 6.07 -19.47 -5.63
C GLN A 103 6.69 -19.29 -7.03
N MET A 104 6.57 -18.11 -7.62
CA MET A 104 7.15 -17.81 -8.92
C MET A 104 8.69 -17.89 -8.90
N SER A 105 9.31 -17.47 -7.80
CA SER A 105 10.76 -17.59 -7.60
C SER A 105 11.24 -19.05 -7.51
N ILE A 106 10.40 -19.95 -6.98
CA ILE A 106 10.68 -21.39 -6.95
C ILE A 106 10.57 -21.98 -8.36
N ILE A 107 9.54 -21.60 -9.13
CA ILE A 107 9.31 -22.10 -10.49
C ILE A 107 10.43 -21.64 -11.44
N ILE A 108 10.90 -20.40 -11.36
CA ILE A 108 11.99 -19.88 -12.22
C ILE A 108 13.35 -20.53 -11.90
N ARG A 109 13.49 -21.14 -10.71
CA ARG A 109 14.72 -21.82 -10.28
C ARG A 109 14.72 -23.34 -10.56
N LEU A 110 13.63 -23.89 -11.10
CA LEU A 110 13.50 -25.29 -11.55
C LEU A 110 13.59 -25.36 -13.07
#